data_AF-A0A5C8V2K0-F1
#
_entry.id   AF-A0A5C8V2K0-F1
#
_cell.length_a   1.000
_cell.length_b   1.000
_cell.length_c   1.000
_cell.angle_alpha   90.00
_cell.angle_beta   90.00
_cell.angle_gamma   90.00
#
_symmetry.space_group_name_H-M   'P 1'
#
loop_
_entity.id
_entity.type
_entity.pdbx_description
1 polymer ?
#
loop_
_entity_poly.entity_id
_entity_poly.type
_entity_poly.pdbx_seq_one_letter_code
_entity_poly.pdbx_strand_id
1 'polypeptide(L)'
;MKTFITFSIALLLLLSCEEQAQKPLKNEVLILGTIHSGHLTDSVYNLPYLRKLIKEINPDFILAEIPPDRFQAAVEGFKRDDSISEPRVMRFPEYVDVIFPLTKEMDFEIIPTAGWTKPMADERSAKLLAISQDSTRTSDWDAYTEANNRSDSVYKATGKVNDPHFIHTDTYDSIQDISLQVYNKLFNVELGLGGWDNINIAHYWNIEKALEKHRYSGKRFLITYGAGHKSWFIRELRKRDDIDLIKMEPFLKAIEKE
;
A
#
# COMPACT_ATOMS: atom_id res chain seq x y z
N MET A 1 61.74 49.38 -39.86
CA MET A 1 61.08 48.90 -38.63
C MET A 1 59.62 49.32 -38.64
N LYS A 2 58.69 48.36 -38.72
CA LYS A 2 57.35 48.34 -38.11
C LYS A 2 56.50 47.31 -38.85
N THR A 3 56.58 46.07 -38.39
CA THR A 3 55.76 44.94 -38.83
C THR A 3 54.48 44.97 -38.00
N PHE A 4 53.32 45.16 -38.63
CA PHE A 4 52.02 45.05 -37.97
C PHE A 4 51.63 43.57 -37.91
N ILE A 5 51.52 43.04 -36.70
CA ILE A 5 50.99 41.70 -36.42
C ILE A 5 49.48 41.87 -36.22
N THR A 6 48.67 41.42 -37.18
CA THR A 6 47.23 41.26 -37.03
C THR A 6 46.94 40.03 -36.17
N PHE A 7 46.49 40.28 -34.94
CA PHE A 7 45.94 39.28 -34.03
C PHE A 7 44.50 38.95 -34.46
N SER A 8 44.29 37.78 -35.07
CA SER A 8 42.95 37.24 -35.27
C SER A 8 42.46 36.66 -33.94
N ILE A 9 41.62 37.43 -33.25
CA ILE A 9 40.86 36.95 -32.09
C ILE A 9 39.78 36.00 -32.62
N ALA A 10 39.99 34.70 -32.46
CA ALA A 10 38.98 33.68 -32.64
C ALA A 10 37.94 33.84 -31.53
N LEU A 11 36.80 34.46 -31.87
CA LEU A 11 35.62 34.55 -31.01
C LEU A 11 34.96 33.17 -30.97
N LEU A 12 35.39 32.32 -30.04
CA LEU A 12 34.68 31.12 -29.65
C LEU A 12 33.34 31.53 -29.03
N LEU A 13 32.29 31.46 -29.84
CA LEU A 13 30.90 31.50 -29.38
C LEU A 13 30.71 30.32 -28.41
N LEU A 14 30.73 30.63 -27.12
CA LEU A 14 30.25 29.75 -26.06
C LEU A 14 28.75 29.56 -26.29
N LEU A 15 28.39 28.54 -27.06
CA LEU A 15 27.06 27.95 -27.06
C LEU A 15 26.85 27.36 -25.67
N SER A 16 26.37 28.19 -24.75
CA SER A 16 25.74 27.74 -23.52
C SER A 16 24.46 27.03 -23.95
N CYS A 17 24.56 25.74 -24.24
CA CYS A 17 23.40 24.85 -24.10
C CYS A 17 22.98 24.95 -22.64
N GLU A 18 22.01 25.81 -22.34
CA GLU A 18 21.08 25.54 -21.26
C GLU A 18 20.41 24.21 -21.65
N GLU A 19 20.98 23.09 -21.21
CA GLU A 19 20.17 21.92 -20.92
C GLU A 19 19.10 22.42 -19.96
N GLN A 20 17.90 22.69 -20.47
CA GLN A 20 16.71 22.71 -19.64
C GLN A 20 16.68 21.34 -18.98
N ALA A 21 17.25 21.24 -17.77
CA ALA A 21 17.23 20.04 -16.98
C ALA A 21 15.77 19.63 -16.86
N GLN A 22 15.40 18.60 -17.63
CA GLN A 22 14.04 18.11 -17.68
C GLN A 22 13.69 17.72 -16.26
N LYS A 23 12.69 18.39 -15.67
CA LYS A 23 12.34 18.16 -14.27
C LYS A 23 12.14 16.66 -14.07
N PRO A 24 12.76 16.07 -13.03
CA PRO A 24 12.65 14.64 -12.81
C PRO A 24 11.17 14.26 -12.67
N LEU A 25 10.74 13.23 -13.40
CA LEU A 25 9.35 12.81 -13.46
C LEU A 25 9.00 12.07 -12.16
N LYS A 26 8.19 12.69 -11.32
CA LYS A 26 7.70 12.05 -10.10
C LYS A 26 6.87 10.82 -10.43
N ASN A 27 6.95 9.81 -9.57
CA ASN A 27 6.07 8.64 -9.68
C ASN A 27 4.67 9.00 -9.19
N GLU A 28 3.64 8.46 -9.83
CA GLU A 28 2.28 8.52 -9.32
C GLU A 28 2.07 7.36 -8.34
N VAL A 29 1.58 7.63 -7.13
CA VAL A 29 1.35 6.59 -6.13
C VAL A 29 -0.10 6.64 -5.65
N LEU A 30 -0.80 5.51 -5.79
CA LEU A 30 -2.15 5.29 -5.28
C LEU A 30 -2.11 4.25 -4.16
N ILE A 31 -3.03 4.37 -3.20
CA ILE A 31 -3.28 3.33 -2.20
C ILE A 31 -4.71 2.84 -2.35
N LEU A 32 -4.85 1.55 -2.64
CA LEU A 32 -6.12 0.82 -2.70
C LEU A 32 -6.31 0.07 -1.38
N GLY A 33 -7.28 0.53 -0.59
CA GLY A 33 -7.72 -0.16 0.61
C GLY A 33 -8.62 -1.34 0.26
N THR A 34 -8.20 -2.56 0.59
CA THR A 34 -8.96 -3.79 0.36
C THR A 34 -9.75 -4.19 1.61
N ILE A 35 -10.81 -4.97 1.41
CA ILE A 35 -11.62 -5.57 2.49
C ILE A 35 -11.37 -7.09 2.60
N HIS A 36 -10.28 -7.58 2.00
CA HIS A 36 -9.85 -8.98 2.00
C HIS A 36 -10.99 -9.94 1.61
N SER A 37 -11.28 -10.95 2.43
CA SER A 37 -12.38 -11.91 2.21
C SER A 37 -13.75 -11.25 2.08
N GLY A 38 -13.92 -10.00 2.53
CA GLY A 38 -15.13 -9.22 2.30
C GLY A 38 -15.46 -9.04 0.81
N HIS A 39 -14.46 -9.05 -0.08
CA HIS A 39 -14.68 -8.97 -1.53
C HIS A 39 -15.46 -10.17 -2.11
N LEU A 40 -15.50 -11.30 -1.41
CA LEU A 40 -16.25 -12.49 -1.83
C LEU A 40 -17.75 -12.37 -1.56
N THR A 41 -18.14 -11.51 -0.62
CA THR A 41 -19.53 -11.43 -0.13
C THR A 41 -20.16 -10.06 -0.29
N ASP A 42 -19.35 -9.00 -0.47
CA ASP A 42 -19.87 -7.65 -0.67
C ASP A 42 -20.58 -7.53 -2.02
N SER A 43 -21.75 -6.88 -2.05
CA SER A 43 -22.53 -6.73 -3.27
C SER A 43 -21.97 -5.68 -4.23
N VAL A 44 -21.18 -4.73 -3.73
CA VAL A 44 -20.66 -3.59 -4.50
C VAL A 44 -19.16 -3.72 -4.66
N TYR A 45 -18.40 -3.72 -3.57
CA TYR A 45 -16.95 -3.74 -3.58
C TYR A 45 -16.42 -5.17 -3.67
N ASN A 46 -16.77 -5.87 -4.75
CA ASN A 46 -16.43 -7.26 -5.00
C ASN A 46 -15.25 -7.44 -5.96
N LEU A 47 -14.91 -8.70 -6.28
CA LEU A 47 -13.80 -9.02 -7.18
C LEU A 47 -13.94 -8.43 -8.60
N PRO A 48 -15.12 -8.48 -9.28
CA PRO A 48 -15.33 -7.76 -10.53
C PRO A 48 -15.07 -6.25 -10.43
N TYR A 49 -15.53 -5.61 -9.34
CA TYR A 49 -15.28 -4.19 -9.10
C TYR A 49 -13.78 -3.90 -9.01
N LEU A 50 -13.05 -4.67 -8.19
CA LEU A 50 -11.59 -4.55 -8.07
C LEU A 50 -10.89 -4.73 -9.42
N ARG A 51 -11.32 -5.72 -10.21
CA ARG A 51 -10.76 -5.97 -11.54
C ARG A 51 -10.91 -4.75 -12.45
N LYS A 52 -12.11 -4.18 -12.51
CA LYS A 52 -12.41 -2.99 -13.30
C LYS A 52 -11.58 -1.80 -12.83
N LEU A 53 -11.51 -1.59 -11.52
CA LEU A 53 -10.76 -0.50 -10.91
C LEU A 53 -9.25 -0.59 -11.21
N ILE A 54 -8.63 -1.76 -11.05
CA ILE A 54 -7.19 -1.92 -11.31
C ILE A 54 -6.88 -1.70 -12.80
N LYS A 55 -7.75 -2.16 -13.70
CA LYS A 55 -7.62 -1.88 -15.14
C LYS A 55 -7.68 -0.39 -15.45
N GLU A 56 -8.62 0.33 -14.84
CA GLU A 56 -8.75 1.79 -15.00
C GLU A 56 -7.54 2.53 -14.41
N ILE A 57 -7.00 2.07 -13.28
CA ILE A 57 -5.78 2.62 -12.69
C ILE A 57 -4.58 2.40 -13.62
N ASN A 58 -4.51 1.27 -14.33
CA ASN A 58 -3.42 0.92 -15.24
C ASN A 58 -2.01 1.15 -14.61
N PRO A 59 -1.68 0.47 -13.50
CA PRO A 59 -0.39 0.65 -12.83
C PRO A 59 0.76 0.01 -13.62
N ASP A 60 1.97 0.54 -13.47
CA ASP A 60 3.21 -0.15 -13.87
C ASP A 60 3.66 -1.17 -12.81
N PHE A 61 3.38 -0.87 -11.54
CA PHE A 61 3.78 -1.69 -10.39
C PHE A 61 2.62 -1.85 -9.39
N ILE A 62 2.44 -3.05 -8.88
CA ILE A 62 1.54 -3.33 -7.76
C ILE A 62 2.36 -3.74 -6.54
N LEU A 63 2.35 -2.91 -5.51
CA LEU A 63 2.98 -3.18 -4.21
C LEU A 63 1.98 -3.95 -3.35
N ALA A 64 2.13 -5.27 -3.29
CA ALA A 64 1.14 -6.17 -2.72
C ALA A 64 1.43 -6.52 -1.24
N GLU A 65 0.38 -6.68 -0.44
CA GLU A 65 0.40 -7.25 0.91
C GLU A 65 0.67 -8.78 0.88
N ILE A 66 1.76 -9.16 0.23
CA ILE A 66 2.29 -10.51 0.18
C ILE A 66 3.66 -10.51 0.85
N PRO A 67 3.94 -11.42 1.79
CA PRO A 67 5.28 -11.55 2.35
C PRO A 67 6.30 -11.95 1.27
N PRO A 68 7.47 -11.30 1.19
CA PRO A 68 8.48 -11.62 0.18
C PRO A 68 8.91 -13.09 0.16
N ASP A 69 8.97 -13.74 1.33
CA ASP A 69 9.33 -15.16 1.47
C ASP A 69 8.26 -16.15 0.97
N ARG A 70 7.05 -15.66 0.65
CA ARG A 70 5.94 -16.46 0.09
C ARG A 70 5.71 -16.20 -1.39
N PHE A 71 6.18 -15.06 -1.90
CA PHE A 71 5.84 -14.60 -3.24
C PHE A 71 6.30 -15.56 -4.33
N GLN A 72 7.52 -16.08 -4.26
CA GLN A 72 8.03 -17.01 -5.26
C GLN A 72 7.17 -18.28 -5.37
N ALA A 73 6.81 -18.88 -4.24
CA ALA A 73 5.95 -20.07 -4.22
C ALA A 73 4.55 -19.77 -4.79
N ALA A 74 3.99 -18.59 -4.51
CA ALA A 74 2.71 -18.16 -5.08
C ALA A 74 2.78 -17.99 -6.60
N VAL A 75 3.85 -17.36 -7.11
CA VAL A 75 4.09 -17.20 -8.56
C VAL A 75 4.27 -18.54 -9.26
N GLU A 76 5.09 -19.44 -8.70
CA GLU A 76 5.31 -20.78 -9.25
C GLU A 76 4.03 -21.61 -9.26
N GLY A 77 3.24 -21.54 -8.18
CA GLY A 77 1.91 -22.16 -8.11
C GLY A 77 0.97 -21.64 -9.18
N PHE A 78 0.84 -20.31 -9.30
CA PHE A 78 -0.03 -19.69 -10.30
C PHE A 78 0.37 -20.04 -11.74
N LYS A 79 1.67 -20.02 -12.05
CA LYS A 79 2.17 -20.41 -13.38
C LYS A 79 1.88 -21.87 -13.71
N ARG A 80 1.90 -22.76 -12.71
CA ARG A 80 1.69 -24.20 -12.89
C ARG A 80 0.22 -24.56 -12.98
N ASP A 81 -0.60 -24.01 -12.09
CA ASP A 81 -1.95 -24.49 -11.80
C ASP A 81 -3.06 -23.47 -12.15
N ASP A 82 -2.70 -22.30 -12.67
CA ASP A 82 -3.60 -21.15 -12.85
C ASP A 82 -4.37 -20.75 -11.58
N SER A 83 -3.78 -21.06 -10.42
CA SER A 83 -4.35 -20.82 -9.10
C SER A 83 -3.25 -20.72 -8.04
N ILE A 84 -3.55 -20.07 -6.92
CA ILE A 84 -2.60 -19.91 -5.82
C ILE A 84 -2.95 -20.88 -4.69
N SER A 85 -2.05 -21.82 -4.43
CA SER A 85 -2.13 -22.76 -3.30
C SER A 85 -1.23 -22.38 -2.13
N GLU A 86 -0.46 -21.29 -2.24
CA GLU A 86 0.38 -20.80 -1.14
C GLU A 86 -0.52 -20.39 0.05
N PRO A 87 -0.39 -21.02 1.23
CA PRO A 87 -1.38 -20.90 2.31
C PRO A 87 -1.63 -19.50 2.86
N ARG A 88 -0.66 -18.58 2.76
CA ARG A 88 -0.82 -17.21 3.25
C ARG A 88 -1.48 -16.32 2.21
N VAL A 89 -1.06 -16.43 0.95
CA VAL A 89 -1.58 -15.63 -0.18
C VAL A 89 -2.99 -16.07 -0.55
N MET A 90 -3.32 -17.36 -0.46
CA MET A 90 -4.65 -17.88 -0.78
C MET A 90 -5.79 -17.30 0.09
N ARG A 91 -5.46 -16.62 1.20
CA ARG A 91 -6.44 -15.96 2.09
C ARG A 91 -6.92 -14.61 1.57
N PHE A 92 -6.29 -14.09 0.53
CA PHE A 92 -6.53 -12.77 -0.02
C PHE A 92 -7.09 -12.89 -1.44
N PRO A 93 -8.43 -12.91 -1.60
CA PRO A 93 -9.04 -13.09 -2.91
C PRO A 93 -8.68 -11.98 -3.90
N GLU A 94 -8.33 -10.77 -3.42
CA GLU A 94 -7.80 -9.70 -4.27
C GLU A 94 -6.51 -10.10 -5.01
N TYR A 95 -5.69 -10.98 -4.44
CA TYR A 95 -4.49 -11.49 -5.10
C TYR A 95 -4.81 -12.71 -5.96
N VAL A 96 -5.53 -13.68 -5.39
CA VAL A 96 -5.83 -14.96 -6.04
C VAL A 96 -6.67 -14.78 -7.29
N ASP A 97 -7.75 -14.00 -7.18
CA ASP A 97 -8.82 -13.97 -8.18
C ASP A 97 -8.78 -12.71 -9.05
N VAL A 98 -7.95 -11.72 -8.70
CA VAL A 98 -7.85 -10.44 -9.43
C VAL A 98 -6.43 -10.15 -9.89
N ILE A 99 -5.50 -9.87 -8.98
CA ILE A 99 -4.18 -9.33 -9.35
C ILE A 99 -3.33 -10.35 -10.12
N PHE A 100 -3.20 -11.59 -9.67
CA PHE A 100 -2.45 -12.61 -10.43
C PHE A 100 -3.08 -12.90 -11.80
N PRO A 101 -4.41 -13.11 -11.91
CA PRO A 101 -5.07 -13.21 -13.22
C PRO A 101 -4.85 -12.00 -14.13
N LEU A 102 -4.81 -10.77 -13.60
CA LEU A 102 -4.55 -9.58 -14.40
C LEU A 102 -3.15 -9.53 -15.01
N THR A 103 -2.15 -10.24 -14.47
CA THR A 103 -0.81 -10.29 -15.09
C THR A 103 -0.81 -10.96 -16.46
N LYS A 104 -1.90 -11.64 -16.84
CA LYS A 104 -2.08 -12.22 -18.19
C LYS A 104 -2.63 -11.22 -19.21
N GLU A 105 -3.18 -10.11 -18.74
CA GLU A 105 -3.88 -9.11 -19.55
C GLU A 105 -3.21 -7.74 -19.53
N MET A 106 -2.39 -7.46 -18.51
CA MET A 106 -1.76 -6.17 -18.28
C MET A 106 -0.27 -6.35 -18.01
N ASP A 107 0.52 -5.36 -18.40
CA ASP A 107 1.97 -5.33 -18.21
C ASP A 107 2.35 -4.55 -16.96
N PHE A 108 2.21 -5.20 -15.80
CA PHE A 108 2.69 -4.67 -14.51
C PHE A 108 3.52 -5.69 -13.75
N GLU A 109 4.41 -5.20 -12.90
CA GLU A 109 5.19 -6.03 -11.96
C GLU A 109 4.52 -6.05 -10.58
N ILE A 110 4.33 -7.23 -10.00
CA ILE A 110 3.94 -7.39 -8.60
C ILE A 110 5.19 -7.38 -7.73
N ILE A 111 5.24 -6.47 -6.76
CA ILE A 111 6.30 -6.36 -5.77
C ILE A 111 5.73 -6.75 -4.39
N PRO A 112 6.17 -7.85 -3.76
CA PRO A 112 5.70 -8.24 -2.44
C PRO A 112 6.28 -7.33 -1.37
N THR A 113 5.43 -6.74 -0.52
CA THR A 113 5.86 -5.75 0.46
C THR A 113 5.44 -6.07 1.90
N ALA A 114 4.71 -7.15 2.16
CA ALA A 114 4.25 -7.40 3.52
C ALA A 114 5.42 -7.73 4.47
N GLY A 115 5.56 -7.00 5.58
CA GLY A 115 6.57 -7.25 6.61
C GLY A 115 6.29 -8.47 7.49
N TRP A 116 5.12 -9.09 7.35
CA TRP A 116 4.73 -10.25 8.15
C TRP A 116 5.60 -11.46 7.85
N THR A 117 6.10 -12.08 8.92
CA THR A 117 6.63 -13.45 8.86
C THR A 117 5.77 -14.37 9.72
N LYS A 118 5.81 -15.68 9.47
CA LYS A 118 5.08 -16.64 10.29
C LYS A 118 5.47 -16.56 11.79
N PRO A 119 6.77 -16.52 12.17
CA PRO A 119 7.15 -16.39 13.58
C PRO A 119 6.58 -15.13 14.24
N MET A 120 6.59 -13.98 13.55
CA MET A 120 5.99 -12.75 14.08
C MET A 120 4.49 -12.87 14.32
N ALA A 121 3.76 -13.50 13.39
CA ALA A 121 2.32 -13.70 13.53
C ALA A 121 1.98 -14.67 14.66
N ASP A 122 2.75 -15.76 14.80
CA ASP A 122 2.59 -16.74 15.89
C ASP A 122 2.87 -16.08 17.25
N GLU A 123 3.99 -15.35 17.38
CA GLU A 123 4.39 -14.66 18.61
C GLU A 123 3.36 -13.62 19.03
N ARG A 124 2.92 -12.77 18.09
CA ARG A 124 1.85 -11.78 18.34
C ARG A 124 0.59 -12.44 18.86
N SER A 125 0.17 -13.54 18.25
CA SER A 125 -1.06 -14.24 18.61
C SER A 125 -0.96 -14.84 20.02
N ALA A 126 0.18 -15.46 20.34
CA ALA A 126 0.45 -16.01 21.67
C ALA A 126 0.45 -14.92 22.76
N LYS A 127 1.08 -13.77 22.50
CA LYS A 127 1.11 -12.63 23.43
C LYS A 127 -0.27 -12.03 23.65
N LEU A 128 -1.04 -11.79 22.59
CA LEU A 128 -2.41 -11.29 22.73
C LEU A 128 -3.30 -12.26 23.50
N LEU A 129 -3.15 -13.57 23.28
CA LEU A 129 -3.87 -14.58 24.06
C LEU A 129 -3.49 -14.50 25.54
N ALA A 130 -2.20 -14.42 25.85
CA ALA A 130 -1.74 -14.29 27.24
C ALA A 130 -2.29 -13.02 27.91
N ILE A 131 -2.22 -11.87 27.22
CA ILE A 131 -2.78 -10.60 27.71
C ILE A 131 -4.28 -10.74 28.00
N SER A 132 -5.04 -11.38 27.09
CA SER A 132 -6.49 -11.55 27.26
C SER A 132 -6.88 -12.42 28.47
N GLN A 133 -5.95 -13.25 28.96
CA GLN A 133 -6.16 -14.17 30.08
C GLN A 133 -5.56 -13.66 31.40
N ASP A 134 -4.78 -12.57 31.36
CA ASP A 134 -4.12 -12.00 32.53
C ASP A 134 -5.08 -11.07 33.30
N SER A 135 -5.48 -11.51 34.49
CA SER A 135 -6.35 -10.73 35.39
C SER A 135 -5.79 -9.36 35.81
N THR A 136 -4.47 -9.16 35.72
CA THR A 136 -3.84 -7.86 35.99
C THR A 136 -3.95 -6.90 34.80
N ARG A 137 -4.29 -7.41 33.62
CA ARG A 137 -4.44 -6.67 32.36
C ARG A 137 -5.90 -6.49 31.93
N THR A 138 -6.86 -6.85 32.77
CA THR A 138 -8.31 -6.74 32.45
C THR A 138 -8.69 -5.34 31.98
N SER A 139 -8.21 -4.28 32.65
CA SER A 139 -8.52 -2.90 32.23
C SER A 139 -7.97 -2.54 30.84
N ASP A 140 -6.80 -3.06 30.47
CA ASP A 140 -6.23 -2.83 29.14
C ASP A 140 -7.04 -3.57 28.07
N TRP A 141 -7.39 -4.82 28.36
CA TRP A 141 -8.17 -5.65 27.45
C TRP A 141 -9.59 -5.11 27.22
N ASP A 142 -10.23 -4.62 28.29
CA ASP A 142 -11.53 -3.96 28.23
C ASP A 142 -11.46 -2.68 27.40
N ALA A 143 -10.44 -1.83 27.62
CA ALA A 143 -10.25 -0.61 26.83
C ALA A 143 -10.02 -0.91 25.34
N TYR A 144 -9.23 -1.95 25.03
CA TYR A 144 -9.05 -2.42 23.65
C TYR A 144 -10.37 -2.90 23.03
N THR A 145 -11.14 -3.71 23.75
CA THR A 145 -12.42 -4.24 23.25
C THR A 145 -13.46 -3.12 23.08
N GLU A 146 -13.54 -2.18 24.01
CA GLU A 146 -14.41 -1.01 23.90
C GLU A 146 -14.06 -0.15 22.68
N ALA A 147 -12.76 0.09 22.43
CA ALA A 147 -12.32 0.86 21.29
C ALA A 147 -12.67 0.19 19.94
N ASN A 148 -12.54 -1.14 19.85
CA ASN A 148 -13.00 -1.90 18.68
C ASN A 148 -14.51 -1.78 18.48
N ASN A 149 -15.29 -2.04 19.54
CA ASN A 149 -16.74 -1.94 19.49
C ASN A 149 -17.21 -0.54 19.08
N ARG A 150 -16.52 0.50 19.56
CA ARG A 150 -16.77 1.89 19.18
C ARG A 150 -16.47 2.14 17.70
N SER A 151 -15.29 1.74 17.22
CA SER A 151 -14.92 1.85 15.81
C SER A 151 -15.98 1.17 14.91
N ASP A 152 -16.33 -0.09 15.23
CA ASP A 152 -17.34 -0.86 14.50
C ASP A 152 -18.71 -0.20 14.53
N SER A 153 -19.11 0.36 15.67
CA SER A 153 -20.40 1.05 15.81
C SER A 153 -20.44 2.32 14.97
N VAL A 154 -19.35 3.09 14.95
CA VAL A 154 -19.25 4.30 14.12
C VAL A 154 -19.25 3.94 12.65
N TYR A 155 -18.53 2.88 12.25
CA TYR A 155 -18.59 2.35 10.88
C TYR A 155 -20.02 1.96 10.49
N LYS A 156 -20.70 1.14 11.30
CA LYS A 156 -22.08 0.73 11.03
C LYS A 156 -23.02 1.93 10.90
N ALA A 157 -22.84 2.95 11.73
CA ALA A 157 -23.64 4.17 11.69
C ALA A 157 -23.48 4.99 10.39
N THR A 158 -22.39 4.79 9.63
CA THR A 158 -22.23 5.47 8.33
C THR A 158 -23.10 4.87 7.24
N GLY A 159 -23.52 3.60 7.39
CA GLY A 159 -24.19 2.82 6.34
C GLY A 159 -23.32 2.53 5.12
N LYS A 160 -22.00 2.76 5.21
CA LYS A 160 -21.06 2.77 4.08
C LYS A 160 -19.80 1.93 4.32
N VAL A 161 -19.82 0.99 5.27
CA VAL A 161 -18.63 0.26 5.75
C VAL A 161 -17.74 -0.26 4.61
N ASN A 162 -18.36 -0.84 3.58
CA ASN A 162 -17.67 -1.40 2.42
C ASN A 162 -17.79 -0.55 1.15
N ASP A 163 -18.38 0.65 1.23
CA ASP A 163 -18.49 1.56 0.09
C ASP A 163 -17.07 1.98 -0.35
N PRO A 164 -16.68 1.69 -1.60
CA PRO A 164 -15.33 1.99 -2.08
C PRO A 164 -15.04 3.50 -2.07
N HIS A 165 -16.04 4.37 -2.25
CA HIS A 165 -15.84 5.82 -2.11
C HIS A 165 -15.58 6.22 -0.67
N PHE A 166 -16.21 5.54 0.29
CA PHE A 166 -16.03 5.83 1.71
C PHE A 166 -14.70 5.30 2.25
N ILE A 167 -14.33 4.06 1.91
CA ILE A 167 -13.06 3.42 2.34
C ILE A 167 -11.86 4.31 2.03
N HIS A 168 -11.89 5.03 0.90
CA HIS A 168 -10.78 5.86 0.46
C HIS A 168 -10.82 7.31 0.99
N THR A 169 -11.59 7.59 2.06
CA THR A 169 -11.65 8.91 2.71
C THR A 169 -10.79 9.01 3.97
N ASP A 170 -10.49 10.25 4.39
CA ASP A 170 -9.90 10.55 5.69
C ASP A 170 -10.86 10.23 6.85
N THR A 171 -12.17 10.25 6.60
CA THR A 171 -13.19 9.90 7.59
C THR A 171 -13.13 8.41 7.94
N TYR A 172 -13.02 7.54 6.94
CA TYR A 172 -12.79 6.11 7.18
C TYR A 172 -11.54 5.87 8.02
N ASP A 173 -10.43 6.49 7.62
CA ASP A 173 -9.15 6.40 8.33
C ASP A 173 -9.25 6.85 9.80
N SER A 174 -9.98 7.95 10.05
CA SER A 174 -10.18 8.49 11.40
C SER A 174 -11.03 7.57 12.28
N ILE A 175 -11.98 6.83 11.70
CA ILE A 175 -12.78 5.84 12.45
C ILE A 175 -11.89 4.65 12.81
N GLN A 176 -11.11 4.15 11.85
CA GLN A 176 -10.17 3.06 12.09
C GLN A 176 -9.18 3.40 13.23
N ASP A 177 -8.68 4.64 13.25
CA ASP A 177 -7.71 5.10 14.25
C ASP A 177 -8.27 5.01 15.70
N ILE A 178 -9.59 5.00 15.90
CA ILE A 178 -10.20 4.82 17.24
C ILE A 178 -9.69 3.52 17.89
N SER A 179 -9.75 2.40 17.18
CA SER A 179 -9.32 1.11 17.71
C SER A 179 -7.80 0.93 17.60
N LEU A 180 -7.22 1.34 16.47
CA LEU A 180 -5.79 1.12 16.22
C LEU A 180 -4.89 1.91 17.16
N GLN A 181 -5.24 3.16 17.52
CA GLN A 181 -4.41 3.95 18.43
C GLN A 181 -4.44 3.39 19.86
N VAL A 182 -5.58 2.84 20.30
CA VAL A 182 -5.68 2.16 21.60
C VAL A 182 -4.86 0.88 21.60
N TYR A 183 -5.02 0.04 20.56
CA TYR A 183 -4.21 -1.18 20.39
C TYR A 183 -2.71 -0.86 20.37
N ASN A 184 -2.30 0.15 19.60
CA ASN A 184 -0.91 0.56 19.47
C ASN A 184 -0.35 1.04 20.81
N LYS A 185 -1.07 1.93 21.50
CA LYS A 185 -0.67 2.45 22.81
C LYS A 185 -0.51 1.36 23.86
N LEU A 186 -1.45 0.42 23.91
CA LEU A 186 -1.47 -0.61 24.96
C LEU A 186 -0.48 -1.74 24.69
N PHE A 187 -0.31 -2.15 23.42
CA PHE A 187 0.33 -3.43 23.11
C PHE A 187 1.54 -3.35 22.18
N ASN A 188 1.77 -2.25 21.44
CA ASN A 188 2.81 -2.24 20.38
C ASN A 188 4.20 -2.64 20.87
N VAL A 189 4.64 -2.08 22.01
CA VAL A 189 5.95 -2.37 22.59
C VAL A 189 6.06 -3.85 23.00
N GLU A 190 5.05 -4.36 23.72
CA GLU A 190 5.04 -5.74 24.21
C GLU A 190 4.97 -6.76 23.06
N LEU A 191 4.24 -6.44 22.00
CA LEU A 191 4.10 -7.29 20.81
C LEU A 191 5.35 -7.30 19.91
N GLY A 192 6.35 -6.46 20.18
CA GLY A 192 7.57 -6.41 19.39
C GLY A 192 7.26 -6.16 17.90
N LEU A 193 7.89 -6.92 17.00
CA LEU A 193 7.72 -6.75 15.55
C LEU A 193 6.27 -6.95 15.06
N GLY A 194 5.42 -7.62 15.83
CA GLY A 194 3.99 -7.79 15.53
C GLY A 194 3.09 -6.68 16.05
N GLY A 195 3.63 -5.68 16.75
CA GLY A 195 2.91 -4.48 17.17
C GLY A 195 2.46 -3.63 15.98
N TRP A 196 1.43 -2.79 16.16
CA TRP A 196 0.81 -2.04 15.06
C TRP A 196 1.78 -1.08 14.34
N ASP A 197 2.45 -0.18 15.04
CA ASP A 197 3.45 0.68 14.40
C ASP A 197 4.63 -0.14 13.87
N ASN A 198 5.07 -1.13 14.63
CA ASN A 198 6.26 -1.92 14.28
C ASN A 198 6.06 -2.71 12.98
N ILE A 199 4.88 -3.31 12.78
CA ILE A 199 4.59 -4.01 11.53
C ILE A 199 4.40 -3.03 10.36
N ASN A 200 3.78 -1.87 10.59
CA ASN A 200 3.63 -0.86 9.54
C ASN A 200 4.98 -0.27 9.11
N ILE A 201 5.93 -0.11 10.02
CA ILE A 201 7.32 0.23 9.68
C ILE A 201 7.92 -0.84 8.77
N ALA A 202 7.72 -2.13 9.10
CA ALA A 202 8.24 -3.23 8.28
C ALA A 202 7.59 -3.29 6.88
N HIS A 203 6.27 -3.10 6.79
CA HIS A 203 5.54 -2.96 5.52
C HIS A 203 6.12 -1.81 4.69
N TYR A 204 6.20 -0.64 5.31
CA TYR A 204 6.63 0.57 4.63
C TYR A 204 8.08 0.51 4.21
N TRP A 205 8.97 -0.15 4.96
CA TRP A 205 10.35 -0.33 4.53
C TRP A 205 10.46 -1.09 3.20
N ASN A 206 9.60 -2.08 2.95
CA ASN A 206 9.58 -2.76 1.66
C ASN A 206 8.98 -1.88 0.55
N ILE A 207 7.94 -1.10 0.86
CA ILE A 207 7.36 -0.09 -0.06
C ILE A 207 8.42 0.96 -0.43
N GLU A 208 9.14 1.49 0.54
CA GLU A 208 10.20 2.47 0.39
C GLU A 208 11.33 1.93 -0.48
N LYS A 209 11.80 0.69 -0.24
CA LYS A 209 12.80 0.04 -1.09
C LYS A 209 12.36 -0.04 -2.55
N ALA A 210 11.09 -0.37 -2.79
CA ALA A 210 10.55 -0.44 -4.14
C ALA A 210 10.47 0.95 -4.80
N LEU A 211 9.94 1.94 -4.09
CA LEU A 211 9.87 3.31 -4.61
C LEU A 211 11.26 3.90 -4.86
N GLU A 212 12.24 3.64 -3.99
CA GLU A 212 13.62 4.12 -4.15
C GLU A 212 14.32 3.51 -5.36
N LYS A 213 14.10 2.21 -5.64
CA LYS A 213 14.60 1.54 -6.85
C LYS A 213 14.10 2.21 -8.14
N HIS A 214 12.94 2.85 -8.07
CA HIS A 214 12.26 3.50 -9.20
C HIS A 214 12.11 5.01 -9.01
N ARG A 215 12.98 5.62 -8.19
CA ARG A 215 12.92 7.04 -7.87
C ARG A 215 12.94 7.91 -9.13
N TYR A 216 12.01 8.86 -9.21
CA TYR A 216 11.88 9.80 -10.34
C TYR A 216 11.78 9.14 -11.74
N SER A 217 11.08 8.01 -11.84
CA SER A 217 10.95 7.26 -13.11
C SER A 217 9.66 7.55 -13.88
N GLY A 218 8.78 8.42 -13.37
CA GLY A 218 7.48 8.72 -13.98
C GLY A 218 6.53 7.53 -14.03
N LYS A 219 6.67 6.58 -13.09
CA LYS A 219 5.91 5.32 -13.05
C LYS A 219 4.70 5.42 -12.14
N ARG A 220 3.65 4.64 -12.44
CA ARG A 220 2.44 4.53 -11.62
C ARG A 220 2.51 3.30 -10.72
N PHE A 221 2.50 3.53 -9.42
CA PHE A 221 2.45 2.51 -8.38
C PHE A 221 1.06 2.43 -7.77
N LEU A 222 0.57 1.21 -7.62
CA LEU A 222 -0.63 0.89 -6.85
C LEU A 222 -0.24 0.07 -5.61
N ILE A 223 -0.38 0.65 -4.43
CA ILE A 223 -0.21 -0.05 -3.15
C ILE A 223 -1.53 -0.73 -2.80
N THR A 224 -1.53 -2.06 -2.65
CA THR A 224 -2.72 -2.86 -2.34
C THR A 224 -2.57 -3.51 -0.98
N TYR A 225 -3.39 -3.07 -0.02
CA TYR A 225 -3.33 -3.48 1.38
C TYR A 225 -4.71 -3.43 2.01
N GLY A 226 -4.90 -4.17 3.11
CA GLY A 226 -6.07 -4.01 3.96
C GLY A 226 -6.29 -2.54 4.34
N ALA A 227 -7.54 -2.06 4.19
CA ALA A 227 -7.86 -0.64 4.30
C ALA A 227 -7.38 0.02 5.61
N GLY A 228 -7.26 -0.75 6.69
CA GLY A 228 -6.76 -0.25 7.98
C GLY A 228 -5.32 0.25 7.98
N HIS A 229 -4.49 -0.11 6.99
CA HIS A 229 -3.10 0.36 6.87
C HIS A 229 -2.98 1.72 6.16
N LYS A 230 -4.01 2.15 5.44
CA LYS A 230 -3.96 3.29 4.51
C LYS A 230 -3.49 4.57 5.17
N SER A 231 -4.07 4.95 6.30
CA SER A 231 -3.74 6.18 7.01
C SER A 231 -2.26 6.24 7.40
N TRP A 232 -1.69 5.10 7.77
CA TRP A 232 -0.28 4.97 8.14
C TRP A 232 0.63 5.19 6.94
N PHE A 233 0.38 4.52 5.82
CA PHE A 233 1.18 4.70 4.61
C PHE A 233 1.09 6.12 4.05
N ILE A 234 -0.09 6.74 4.05
CA ILE A 234 -0.25 8.13 3.60
C ILE A 234 0.67 9.07 4.38
N ARG A 235 0.78 8.91 5.70
CA ARG A 235 1.63 9.78 6.54
C ARG A 235 3.11 9.67 6.17
N GLU A 236 3.60 8.47 5.89
CA GLU A 236 5.01 8.27 5.52
C GLU A 236 5.29 8.68 4.07
N LEU A 237 4.41 8.32 3.13
CA LEU A 237 4.55 8.68 1.73
C LEU A 237 4.53 10.19 1.50
N ARG A 238 3.76 10.96 2.30
CA ARG A 238 3.75 12.43 2.25
C ARG A 238 5.10 13.08 2.57
N LYS A 239 6.04 12.33 3.17
CA LYS A 239 7.40 12.81 3.46
C LYS A 239 8.33 12.71 2.25
N ARG A 240 7.93 11.99 1.20
CA ARG A 240 8.71 11.79 -0.01
C ARG A 240 8.58 12.98 -0.96
N ASP A 241 9.66 13.32 -1.64
CA ASP A 241 9.73 14.41 -2.63
C ASP A 241 9.59 13.92 -4.08
N ASP A 242 9.74 12.61 -4.30
CA ASP A 242 9.86 11.96 -5.60
C ASP A 242 8.57 11.34 -6.14
N ILE A 243 7.46 11.54 -5.42
CA ILE A 243 6.15 11.01 -5.79
C ILE A 243 5.08 12.10 -5.77
N ASP A 244 4.03 11.86 -6.53
CA ASP A 244 2.74 12.53 -6.41
C ASP A 244 1.72 11.51 -5.87
N LEU A 245 1.14 11.80 -4.70
CA LEU A 245 0.10 10.97 -4.10
C LEU A 245 -1.24 11.26 -4.75
N ILE A 246 -1.73 10.29 -5.52
CA ILE A 246 -2.94 10.43 -6.32
C ILE A 246 -4.15 9.91 -5.52
N LYS A 247 -5.25 10.67 -5.55
CA LYS A 247 -6.51 10.27 -4.91
C LYS A 247 -7.20 9.17 -5.71
N MET A 248 -7.88 8.25 -5.02
CA MET A 248 -8.61 7.13 -5.64
C MET A 248 -9.91 7.57 -6.34
N GLU A 249 -10.56 8.63 -5.83
CA GLU A 249 -11.89 9.09 -6.27
C GLU A 249 -12.08 9.23 -7.80
N PRO A 250 -11.14 9.81 -8.59
CA PRO A 250 -11.32 9.91 -10.04
C PRO A 250 -11.48 8.55 -10.74
N PHE A 251 -10.74 7.53 -10.28
CA PHE A 251 -10.77 6.18 -10.85
C PHE A 251 -12.07 5.46 -10.48
N LEU A 252 -12.54 5.62 -9.24
CA LEU A 252 -13.85 5.07 -8.81
C LEU A 252 -15.00 5.63 -9.67
N LYS A 253 -14.99 6.94 -9.94
CA LYS A 253 -16.00 7.59 -10.78
C LYS A 253 -15.93 7.18 -12.24
N ALA A 254 -14.75 6.80 -12.74
CA ALA A 254 -14.57 6.39 -14.12
C ALA A 254 -15.25 5.03 -14.38
N ILE A 255 -15.03 4.06 -13.48
CA ILE A 255 -15.58 2.71 -13.62
C ILE A 255 -17.09 2.60 -13.34
N GLU A 256 -17.76 3.67 -12.91
CA GLU A 256 -19.22 3.69 -12.71
C GLU A 256 -19.98 4.21 -13.94
N LYS A 257 -19.28 4.80 -14.91
CA LYS A 257 -19.88 5.38 -16.12
C LYS A 257 -19.97 4.38 -17.28
N GLU A 258 -19.36 3.20 -17.12
CA GLU A 258 -19.37 2.08 -18.06
C GLU A 258 -20.39 1.01 -17.65
#